data_AF-A0A401SJT6-F1
#
_entry.id   AF-A0A401SJT6-F1
#
_cell.length_a   1.000
_cell.length_b   1.000
_cell.length_c   1.000
_cell.angle_alpha   90.00
_cell.angle_beta   90.00
_cell.angle_gamma   90.00
#
_symmetry.space_group_name_H-M   'P 1'
#
loop_
_entity.id
_entity.type
_entity.pdbx_description
1 polymer ?
#
loop_
_entity_poly.entity_id
_entity_poly.type
_entity_poly.pdbx_seq_one_letter_code
_entity_poly.pdbx_strand_id
1 'polypeptide(L)'
;MNTSAICTGGLTGLVALGISAPTDAFLQMVSMFGLAGIVDYHTVWGVTPVLHSPLMSVTNAISGLTAVGGLSLMGGSYTPRNIPECFTLVAAFISSVNIAGKLLRRGWTCLNDPLIPQNIITCICSLVWLLLEVALINNYPIEQMMYLGSGLCCVGALAGLSSQNPALLGNALGMIGVAGEIAAIPGDLRPSPELLAQMSGLGIASRIQISDLPQLVAAFHSLVGLAAMLTCVAEYMVAYPHFSTDSAANLTKLIAYLGTYIGGVMFSGSLVAYGKLQDALNSAPLLLPGCHFFNAGLPATSAGAIVPYLIDPAGIACLGSVSALSVVMGVTLTAAIGGADISVVITVLNSYSGWALCAQGFLLNNSLLTIVGALIGSSGAILSYIMCVVSNVFVHVSTDISQTGKLMDENAEQMQVSMLR
;
A
#
# COMPACT_ATOMS: atom_id res chain seq x y z
N MET A 1 16.49 -20.60 -14.58
CA MET A 1 15.21 -20.84 -15.27
C MET A 1 15.32 -20.29 -16.68
N ASN A 2 14.90 -21.03 -17.71
CA ASN A 2 15.01 -20.60 -19.11
C ASN A 2 14.02 -19.46 -19.38
N THR A 3 14.46 -18.37 -20.02
CA THR A 3 13.64 -17.19 -20.36
C THR A 3 12.32 -17.56 -21.05
N SER A 4 12.34 -18.60 -21.90
CA SER A 4 11.14 -19.12 -22.55
C SER A 4 10.07 -19.60 -21.57
N ALA A 5 10.45 -20.31 -20.50
CA ALA A 5 9.51 -20.80 -19.50
C ALA A 5 8.86 -19.66 -18.69
N ILE A 6 9.62 -18.61 -18.39
CA ILE A 6 9.10 -17.41 -17.72
C ILE A 6 8.10 -16.68 -18.64
N CYS A 7 8.46 -16.47 -19.90
CA CYS A 7 7.57 -15.84 -20.88
C CYS A 7 6.30 -16.66 -21.13
N THR A 8 6.42 -17.98 -21.29
CA THR A 8 5.26 -18.87 -21.44
C THR A 8 4.38 -18.82 -20.20
N GLY A 9 4.96 -18.93 -19.00
CA GLY A 9 4.21 -18.83 -17.75
C GLY A 9 3.46 -17.50 -17.60
N GLY A 10 4.12 -16.38 -17.93
CA GLY A 10 3.51 -15.05 -17.91
C GLY A 10 2.35 -14.91 -18.88
N LEU A 11 2.55 -15.30 -20.15
CA LEU A 11 1.49 -15.23 -21.18
C LEU A 11 0.31 -16.16 -20.86
N THR A 12 0.57 -17.38 -20.38
CA THR A 12 -0.48 -18.28 -19.92
C THR A 12 -1.23 -17.72 -18.72
N GLY A 13 -0.54 -17.05 -17.79
CA GLY A 13 -1.16 -16.35 -16.67
C GLY A 13 -2.13 -15.24 -17.11
N LEU A 14 -1.76 -14.43 -18.10
CA LEU A 14 -2.64 -13.40 -18.65
C LEU A 14 -3.90 -14.00 -19.30
N VAL A 15 -3.75 -15.09 -20.06
CA VAL A 15 -4.90 -15.81 -20.65
C VAL A 15 -5.79 -16.40 -19.55
N ALA A 16 -5.22 -16.99 -18.50
CA ALA A 16 -5.97 -17.53 -17.38
C ALA A 16 -6.77 -16.44 -16.64
N LEU A 17 -6.17 -15.27 -16.40
CA LEU A 17 -6.87 -14.12 -15.81
C LEU A 17 -8.05 -13.69 -16.69
N GLY A 18 -7.87 -13.64 -18.01
CA GLY A 18 -8.94 -13.33 -18.96
C GLY A 18 -10.09 -14.34 -18.94
N ILE A 19 -9.78 -15.64 -18.84
CA ILE A 19 -10.80 -16.70 -18.74
C ILE A 19 -11.56 -16.61 -17.41
N SER A 20 -10.88 -16.22 -16.33
CA SER A 20 -11.47 -16.10 -14.98
C SER A 20 -12.17 -14.76 -14.70
N ALA A 21 -12.13 -13.82 -15.65
CA ALA A 21 -12.63 -12.47 -15.43
C ALA A 21 -14.17 -12.46 -15.31
N PRO A 22 -14.74 -11.96 -14.20
CA PRO A 22 -16.19 -11.91 -14.05
C PRO A 22 -16.82 -10.71 -14.78
N THR A 23 -16.05 -9.64 -15.02
CA THR A 23 -16.51 -8.38 -15.60
C THR A 23 -15.42 -7.69 -16.42
N ASP A 24 -15.80 -6.81 -17.33
CA ASP A 24 -14.86 -5.96 -18.08
C ASP A 24 -14.11 -4.99 -17.17
N ALA A 25 -14.74 -4.52 -16.09
CA ALA A 25 -14.10 -3.64 -15.11
C ALA A 25 -12.86 -4.28 -14.48
N PHE A 26 -12.92 -5.59 -14.16
CA PHE A 26 -11.75 -6.33 -13.68
C PHE A 26 -10.62 -6.34 -14.72
N LEU A 27 -10.92 -6.57 -16.00
CA LEU A 27 -9.91 -6.58 -17.08
C LEU A 27 -9.26 -5.21 -17.27
N GLN A 28 -10.05 -4.13 -17.20
CA GLN A 28 -9.52 -2.77 -17.27
C GLN A 28 -8.58 -2.48 -16.09
N MET A 29 -8.95 -2.93 -14.89
CA MET A 29 -8.13 -2.74 -13.70
C MET A 29 -6.85 -3.57 -13.71
N VAL A 30 -6.89 -4.82 -14.22
CA VAL A 30 -5.69 -5.64 -14.46
C VAL A 30 -4.76 -4.95 -15.48
N SER A 31 -5.33 -4.35 -16.53
CA SER A 31 -4.55 -3.63 -17.55
C SER A 31 -3.85 -2.40 -16.95
N MET A 32 -4.57 -1.61 -16.15
CA MET A 32 -3.99 -0.47 -15.43
C MET A 32 -2.93 -0.90 -14.42
N PHE A 33 -3.18 -1.97 -13.65
CA PHE A 33 -2.21 -2.56 -12.73
C PHE A 33 -0.91 -2.96 -13.43
N GLY A 34 -1.01 -3.66 -14.57
CA GLY A 34 0.15 -4.09 -15.34
C GLY A 34 0.96 -2.93 -15.91
N LEU A 35 0.29 -1.93 -16.49
CA LEU A 35 0.96 -0.74 -17.03
C LEU A 35 1.61 0.11 -15.93
N ALA A 36 0.90 0.31 -14.80
CA ALA A 36 1.45 1.01 -13.64
C ALA A 36 2.71 0.30 -13.14
N GLY A 37 2.66 -1.01 -12.92
CA GLY A 37 3.82 -1.78 -12.46
C GLY A 37 5.06 -1.65 -13.36
N ILE A 38 4.89 -1.52 -14.68
CA ILE A 38 6.01 -1.27 -15.61
C ILE A 38 6.55 0.15 -15.46
N VAL A 39 5.67 1.16 -15.45
CA VAL A 39 6.05 2.56 -15.25
C VAL A 39 6.82 2.72 -13.95
N ASP A 40 6.35 2.09 -12.88
CA ASP A 40 6.93 2.19 -11.55
C ASP A 40 8.26 1.46 -11.45
N TYR A 41 8.39 0.28 -12.06
CA TYR A 41 9.67 -0.42 -12.16
C TYR A 41 10.74 0.50 -12.74
N HIS A 42 10.46 1.17 -13.85
CA HIS A 42 11.41 2.09 -14.47
C HIS A 42 11.63 3.37 -13.65
N THR A 43 10.59 3.88 -12.98
CA THR A 43 10.67 5.09 -12.18
C THR A 43 11.55 4.90 -10.94
N VAL A 44 11.42 3.77 -10.25
CA VAL A 44 12.17 3.48 -9.02
C VAL A 44 13.64 3.21 -9.31
N TRP A 45 13.96 2.47 -10.39
CA TRP A 45 15.36 2.27 -10.79
C TRP A 45 16.09 3.57 -11.15
N GLY A 46 15.36 4.62 -11.51
CA GLY A 46 15.90 5.94 -11.78
C GLY A 46 16.23 6.77 -10.52
N VAL A 47 15.88 6.32 -9.32
CA VAL A 47 16.09 7.07 -8.07
C VAL A 47 17.57 7.04 -7.68
N THR A 48 18.13 8.19 -7.29
CA THR A 48 19.52 8.24 -6.81
C THR A 48 19.67 7.47 -5.48
N PRO A 49 20.72 6.65 -5.28
CA PRO A 49 20.87 5.83 -4.06
C PRO A 49 20.78 6.60 -2.73
N VAL A 50 21.32 7.83 -2.67
CA VAL A 50 21.24 8.70 -1.49
C VAL A 50 19.80 9.13 -1.14
N LEU A 51 18.87 8.99 -2.08
CA LEU A 51 17.45 9.34 -1.94
C LEU A 51 16.55 8.13 -1.66
N HIS A 52 17.10 6.94 -1.42
CA HIS A 52 16.29 5.75 -1.04
C HIS A 52 15.54 5.92 0.30
N SER A 53 16.14 6.59 1.29
CA SER A 53 15.44 6.90 2.55
C SER A 53 14.30 7.92 2.35
N PRO A 54 14.50 9.04 1.63
CA PRO A 54 13.41 9.88 1.16
C PRO A 54 12.32 9.13 0.39
N LEU A 55 12.68 8.21 -0.52
CA LEU A 55 11.75 7.37 -1.28
C LEU A 55 10.85 6.52 -0.37
N MET A 56 11.43 5.82 0.62
CA MET A 56 10.65 5.08 1.63
C MET A 56 9.66 5.97 2.37
N SER A 57 10.06 7.20 2.68
CA SER A 57 9.18 8.13 3.37
C SER A 57 8.06 8.68 2.46
N VAL A 58 8.33 8.96 1.18
CA VAL A 58 7.30 9.42 0.22
C VAL A 58 6.30 8.29 -0.03
N THR A 59 6.78 7.09 -0.34
CA THR A 59 5.92 5.90 -0.54
C THR A 59 5.07 5.60 0.69
N ASN A 60 5.63 5.67 1.90
CA ASN A 60 4.83 5.52 3.11
C ASN A 60 3.80 6.65 3.27
N ALA A 61 4.10 7.90 2.91
CA ALA A 61 3.12 8.97 3.03
C ALA A 61 1.95 8.78 2.04
N ILE A 62 2.27 8.34 0.81
CA ILE A 62 1.29 8.01 -0.23
C ILE A 62 0.47 6.75 0.15
N SER A 63 1.07 5.75 0.82
CA SER A 63 0.33 4.55 1.28
C SER A 63 -0.77 4.85 2.31
N GLY A 64 -0.75 6.07 2.88
CA GLY A 64 -1.87 6.62 3.63
C GLY A 64 -3.17 6.73 2.83
N LEU A 65 -3.14 6.61 1.49
CA LEU A 65 -4.32 6.49 0.63
C LEU A 65 -5.19 5.26 0.93
N THR A 66 -4.76 4.34 1.80
CA THR A 66 -5.68 3.39 2.44
C THR A 66 -6.88 4.08 3.11
N ALA A 67 -6.74 5.35 3.51
CA ALA A 67 -7.83 6.19 4.00
C ALA A 67 -9.00 6.28 3.02
N VAL A 68 -8.72 6.27 1.72
CA VAL A 68 -9.73 6.35 0.65
C VAL A 68 -10.73 5.22 0.76
N GLY A 69 -10.30 3.98 0.97
CA GLY A 69 -11.28 2.89 1.10
C GLY A 69 -12.05 2.90 2.40
N GLY A 70 -11.47 3.43 3.48
CA GLY A 70 -12.25 3.78 4.67
C GLY A 70 -13.32 4.81 4.33
N LEU A 71 -12.94 5.92 3.71
CA LEU A 71 -13.84 7.01 3.35
C LEU A 71 -14.93 6.60 2.35
N SER A 72 -14.60 5.79 1.34
CA SER A 72 -15.53 5.23 0.34
C SER A 72 -16.59 4.31 0.94
N LEU A 73 -16.31 3.72 2.10
CA LEU A 73 -17.23 2.81 2.80
C LEU A 73 -17.76 3.40 4.11
N MET A 74 -17.43 4.67 4.40
CA MET A 74 -18.00 5.36 5.54
C MET A 74 -19.46 5.69 5.27
N GLY A 75 -20.29 5.45 6.28
CA GLY A 75 -21.70 5.77 6.27
C GLY A 75 -22.14 6.21 7.67
N GLY A 76 -23.43 6.48 7.82
CA GLY A 76 -23.97 7.00 9.08
C GLY A 76 -24.32 8.46 9.00
N SER A 77 -24.17 9.15 10.12
CA SER A 77 -24.39 10.58 10.25
C SER A 77 -23.17 11.21 10.95
N TYR A 78 -23.33 11.72 12.18
CA TYR A 78 -22.18 12.17 12.98
C TYR A 78 -21.39 11.01 13.57
N THR A 79 -22.02 9.85 13.73
CA THR A 79 -21.44 8.64 14.31
C THR A 79 -21.83 7.40 13.49
N PRO A 80 -20.99 6.37 13.46
CA PRO A 80 -21.32 5.10 12.82
C PRO A 80 -22.48 4.40 13.54
N ARG A 81 -23.29 3.64 12.79
CA ARG A 81 -24.49 2.95 13.27
C ARG A 81 -24.32 1.44 13.35
N ASN A 82 -23.37 0.90 12.60
CA ASN A 82 -23.12 -0.53 12.50
C ASN A 82 -21.61 -0.83 12.50
N ILE A 83 -21.26 -2.11 12.61
CA ILE A 83 -19.87 -2.56 12.72
C ILE A 83 -19.02 -2.18 11.49
N PRO A 84 -19.50 -2.36 10.24
CA PRO A 84 -18.76 -1.93 9.06
C PRO A 84 -18.43 -0.43 9.09
N GLU A 85 -19.41 0.42 9.42
CA GLU A 85 -19.21 1.87 9.56
C GLU A 85 -18.18 2.22 10.67
N CYS A 86 -18.13 1.43 11.75
CA CYS A 86 -17.08 1.59 12.78
C CYS A 86 -15.69 1.20 12.25
N PHE A 87 -15.58 0.09 11.51
CA PHE A 87 -14.31 -0.37 10.93
C PHE A 87 -13.78 0.62 9.90
N THR A 88 -14.64 1.17 9.06
CA THR A 88 -14.25 2.13 8.02
C THR A 88 -13.87 3.49 8.60
N LEU A 89 -14.55 3.94 9.66
CA LEU A 89 -14.15 5.10 10.45
C LEU A 89 -12.75 4.92 11.06
N VAL A 90 -12.50 3.77 11.69
CA VAL A 90 -11.18 3.47 12.29
C VAL A 90 -10.10 3.38 11.22
N ALA A 91 -10.37 2.70 10.09
CA ALA A 91 -9.46 2.61 8.96
C ALA A 91 -9.11 4.01 8.42
N ALA A 92 -10.11 4.86 8.17
CA ALA A 92 -9.91 6.22 7.69
C ALA A 92 -9.11 7.07 8.69
N PHE A 93 -9.36 6.92 10.00
CA PHE A 93 -8.63 7.63 11.05
C PHE A 93 -7.16 7.22 11.13
N ILE A 94 -6.86 5.92 11.21
CA ILE A 94 -5.46 5.48 11.35
C ILE A 94 -4.65 5.74 10.08
N SER A 95 -5.28 5.67 8.90
CA SER A 95 -4.64 6.04 7.64
C SER A 95 -4.41 7.56 7.52
N SER A 96 -5.29 8.40 8.05
CA SER A 96 -5.09 9.85 8.02
C SER A 96 -3.90 10.30 8.87
N VAL A 97 -3.57 9.57 9.94
CA VAL A 97 -2.31 9.77 10.71
C VAL A 97 -1.09 9.63 9.80
N ASN A 98 -1.12 8.65 8.90
CA ASN A 98 -0.01 8.36 8.01
C ASN A 98 0.16 9.44 6.92
N ILE A 99 -0.95 9.98 6.41
CA ILE A 99 -0.95 11.11 5.48
C ILE A 99 -0.41 12.38 6.16
N ALA A 100 -0.96 12.68 7.34
CA ALA A 100 -0.84 14.01 7.91
C ALA A 100 0.55 14.29 8.50
N GLY A 101 1.22 13.32 9.11
CA GLY A 101 2.52 13.63 9.72
C GLY A 101 3.74 13.60 8.80
N LYS A 102 3.66 13.01 7.60
CA LYS A 102 4.80 12.99 6.66
C LYS A 102 4.66 13.95 5.48
N LEU A 103 3.47 14.01 4.90
CA LEU A 103 3.23 14.77 3.67
C LEU A 103 3.07 16.27 3.95
N LEU A 104 2.29 16.66 4.98
CA LEU A 104 2.05 18.07 5.32
C LEU A 104 3.32 18.79 5.77
N ARG A 105 4.17 18.13 6.57
CA ARG A 105 5.38 18.76 7.11
C ARG A 105 6.44 19.01 6.03
N ARG A 106 6.68 18.03 5.17
CA ARG A 106 7.63 18.16 4.04
C ARG A 106 7.09 19.06 2.94
N GLY A 107 5.80 18.96 2.67
CA GLY A 107 5.13 19.82 1.72
C GLY A 107 5.20 21.29 2.09
N TRP A 108 4.96 21.61 3.35
CA TRP A 108 5.09 22.98 3.86
C TRP A 108 6.53 23.49 3.77
N THR A 109 7.54 22.66 4.04
CA THR A 109 8.94 23.07 3.85
C THR A 109 9.31 23.26 2.38
N CYS A 110 8.82 22.40 1.48
CA CYS A 110 9.06 22.51 0.03
C CYS A 110 8.38 23.74 -0.54
N LEU A 111 7.12 23.99 -0.16
CA LEU A 111 6.38 25.17 -0.59
C LEU A 111 7.07 26.46 -0.16
N ASN A 112 7.83 26.48 0.94
CA ASN A 112 8.55 27.67 1.40
C ASN A 112 9.99 27.80 0.85
N ASP A 113 10.38 26.96 -0.12
CA ASP A 113 11.72 27.05 -0.73
C ASP A 113 11.79 28.18 -1.78
N PRO A 114 12.75 29.12 -1.65
CA PRO A 114 12.89 30.25 -2.55
C PRO A 114 13.28 29.88 -3.99
N LEU A 115 13.75 28.67 -4.26
CA LEU A 115 14.09 28.18 -5.61
C LEU A 115 12.84 27.73 -6.39
N ILE A 116 11.71 27.52 -5.71
CA ILE A 116 10.46 27.16 -6.34
C ILE A 116 9.66 28.44 -6.60
N PRO A 117 9.22 28.73 -7.84
CA PRO A 117 8.32 29.84 -8.09
C PRO A 117 6.94 29.56 -7.48
N GLN A 118 6.80 29.84 -6.17
CA GLN A 118 5.60 29.61 -5.34
C GLN A 118 4.33 30.13 -6.01
N ASN A 119 4.43 31.28 -6.68
CA ASN A 119 3.30 31.94 -7.33
C ASN A 119 2.72 31.08 -8.46
N ILE A 120 3.56 30.33 -9.19
CA ILE A 120 3.11 29.51 -10.32
C ILE A 120 2.43 28.24 -9.80
N ILE A 121 3.05 27.53 -8.85
CA ILE A 121 2.47 26.29 -8.30
C ILE A 121 1.15 26.58 -7.58
N THR A 122 1.10 27.64 -6.77
CA THR A 122 -0.11 28.03 -6.05
C THR A 122 -1.22 28.48 -7.01
N CYS A 123 -0.89 29.18 -8.10
CA CYS A 123 -1.86 29.52 -9.15
C CYS A 123 -2.38 28.28 -9.87
N ILE A 124 -1.52 27.33 -10.25
CA ILE A 124 -1.94 26.09 -10.91
C ILE A 124 -2.84 25.28 -9.98
N CYS A 125 -2.45 25.10 -8.71
CA CYS A 125 -3.25 24.36 -7.74
C CYS A 125 -4.61 25.02 -7.49
N SER A 126 -4.63 26.35 -7.31
CA SER A 126 -5.88 27.11 -7.15
C SER A 126 -6.78 27.02 -8.38
N LEU A 127 -6.22 27.07 -9.59
CA LEU A 127 -6.97 26.96 -10.84
C LEU A 127 -7.57 25.55 -11.01
N VAL A 128 -6.80 24.51 -10.73
CA VAL A 128 -7.28 23.11 -10.77
C VAL A 128 -8.39 22.91 -9.73
N TRP A 129 -8.24 23.45 -8.52
CA TRP A 129 -9.28 23.38 -7.49
C TRP A 129 -10.56 24.11 -7.89
N LEU A 130 -10.44 25.30 -8.49
CA LEU A 130 -11.59 26.03 -9.01
C LEU A 130 -12.31 25.27 -10.14
N LEU A 131 -11.56 24.67 -11.07
CA LEU A 131 -12.14 23.86 -12.15
C LEU A 131 -12.85 22.62 -11.61
N LEU A 132 -12.29 21.99 -10.57
CA LEU A 132 -12.90 20.88 -9.86
C LEU A 132 -14.22 21.29 -9.21
N GLU A 133 -14.25 22.41 -8.48
CA GLU A 133 -15.46 22.92 -7.84
C GLU A 133 -16.55 23.23 -8.88
N VAL A 134 -16.20 23.87 -9.99
CA VAL A 134 -17.13 24.11 -11.11
C VAL A 134 -17.67 22.79 -11.66
N ALA A 135 -16.83 21.77 -11.83
CA ALA A 135 -17.27 20.48 -12.34
C ALA A 135 -18.22 19.75 -11.38
N LEU A 136 -17.95 19.81 -10.08
CA LEU A 136 -18.81 19.23 -9.04
C LEU A 136 -20.17 19.93 -8.99
N ILE A 137 -20.21 21.28 -9.04
CA ILE A 137 -21.46 22.06 -9.06
C ILE A 137 -22.30 21.71 -10.29
N ASN A 138 -21.65 21.52 -11.45
CA ASN A 138 -22.33 21.20 -12.71
C ASN A 138 -22.58 19.70 -12.92
N ASN A 139 -22.22 18.83 -11.95
CA ASN A 139 -22.38 17.38 -12.04
C ASN A 139 -21.68 16.73 -13.26
N TYR A 140 -20.50 17.23 -13.65
CA TYR A 140 -19.71 16.55 -14.68
C TYR A 140 -19.00 15.30 -14.09
N PRO A 141 -18.98 14.17 -14.81
CA PRO A 141 -18.35 12.93 -14.35
C PRO A 141 -16.83 12.98 -14.56
N ILE A 142 -16.12 13.67 -13.67
CA ILE A 142 -14.67 13.93 -13.80
C ILE A 142 -13.81 13.02 -12.91
N GLU A 143 -14.41 12.16 -12.09
CA GLU A 143 -13.75 11.37 -11.04
C GLU A 143 -12.65 10.49 -11.63
N GLN A 144 -12.92 9.80 -12.74
CA GLN A 144 -11.93 8.95 -13.42
C GLN A 144 -10.72 9.75 -13.95
N MET A 145 -10.94 10.99 -14.38
CA MET A 145 -9.84 11.87 -14.80
C MET A 145 -9.08 12.42 -13.58
N MET A 146 -9.75 12.64 -12.46
CA MET A 146 -9.09 12.98 -11.18
C MET A 146 -8.22 11.83 -10.69
N TYR A 147 -8.68 10.58 -10.79
CA TYR A 147 -7.90 9.39 -10.46
C TYR A 147 -6.63 9.30 -11.32
N LEU A 148 -6.77 9.49 -12.64
CA LEU A 148 -5.61 9.53 -13.53
C LEU A 148 -4.64 10.66 -13.17
N GLY A 149 -5.15 11.89 -12.98
CA GLY A 149 -4.33 13.05 -12.63
C GLY A 149 -3.59 12.87 -11.30
N SER A 150 -4.28 12.34 -10.29
CA SER A 150 -3.70 12.04 -8.98
C SER A 150 -2.64 10.94 -9.06
N GLY A 151 -2.87 9.92 -9.90
CA GLY A 151 -1.92 8.83 -10.15
C GLY A 151 -0.65 9.33 -10.82
N LEU A 152 -0.79 10.17 -11.85
CA LEU A 152 0.35 10.81 -12.51
C LEU A 152 1.15 11.71 -11.55
N CYS A 153 0.47 12.42 -10.65
CA CYS A 153 1.15 13.19 -9.60
C CYS A 153 1.93 12.28 -8.63
N CYS A 154 1.37 11.13 -8.24
CA CYS A 154 2.06 10.16 -7.39
C CYS A 154 3.27 9.53 -8.10
N VAL A 155 3.16 9.18 -9.40
CA VAL A 155 4.29 8.73 -10.23
C VAL A 155 5.36 9.82 -10.32
N GLY A 156 4.94 11.07 -10.59
CA GLY A 156 5.81 12.23 -10.62
C GLY A 156 6.51 12.50 -9.29
N ALA A 157 5.90 12.14 -8.16
CA ALA A 157 6.49 12.25 -6.84
C ALA A 157 7.76 11.39 -6.70
N LEU A 158 7.74 10.17 -7.23
CA LEU A 158 8.88 9.27 -7.22
C LEU A 158 9.89 9.61 -8.33
N ALA A 159 9.41 9.94 -9.52
CA ALA A 159 10.28 10.36 -10.62
C ALA A 159 11.10 11.61 -10.26
N GLY A 160 10.53 12.51 -9.47
CA GLY A 160 11.22 13.69 -8.93
C GLY A 160 12.37 13.38 -7.97
N LEU A 161 12.50 12.13 -7.48
CA LEU A 161 13.63 11.68 -6.65
C LEU A 161 14.80 11.11 -7.48
N SER A 162 14.76 11.24 -8.81
CA SER A 162 15.86 10.84 -9.70
C SER A 162 17.09 11.75 -9.61
N SER A 163 16.97 12.94 -9.02
CA SER A 163 18.10 13.82 -8.70
C SER A 163 17.76 14.72 -7.50
N GLN A 164 18.78 15.29 -6.85
CA GLN A 164 18.60 16.06 -5.60
C GLN A 164 17.80 17.37 -5.77
N ASN A 165 17.97 18.09 -6.88
CA ASN A 165 17.26 19.35 -7.14
C ASN A 165 15.73 19.22 -7.28
N PRO A 166 15.17 18.25 -8.04
CA PRO A 166 13.73 18.06 -8.15
C PRO A 166 13.07 17.35 -6.95
N ALA A 167 13.78 17.02 -5.86
CA ALA A 167 13.21 16.30 -4.72
C ALA A 167 12.06 17.07 -4.04
N LEU A 168 12.09 18.41 -4.07
CA LEU A 168 11.01 19.25 -3.53
C LEU A 168 9.76 19.22 -4.42
N LEU A 169 9.94 19.20 -5.74
CA LEU A 169 8.84 19.03 -6.70
C LEU A 169 8.19 17.66 -6.53
N GLY A 170 8.98 16.60 -6.31
CA GLY A 170 8.48 15.27 -6.03
C GLY A 170 7.55 15.24 -4.81
N ASN A 171 7.97 15.85 -3.70
CA ASN A 171 7.13 15.95 -2.50
C ASN A 171 5.83 16.73 -2.76
N ALA A 172 5.89 17.83 -3.51
CA ALA A 172 4.72 18.63 -3.85
C ALA A 172 3.72 17.87 -4.73
N LEU A 173 4.20 17.15 -5.74
CA LEU A 173 3.35 16.30 -6.59
C LEU A 173 2.69 15.18 -5.79
N GLY A 174 3.42 14.54 -4.86
CA GLY A 174 2.84 13.54 -3.96
C GLY A 174 1.68 14.10 -3.13
N MET A 175 1.80 15.32 -2.62
CA MET A 175 0.69 16.01 -1.94
C MET A 175 -0.51 16.26 -2.83
N ILE A 176 -0.28 16.78 -4.03
CA ILE A 176 -1.35 17.10 -4.97
C ILE A 176 -2.10 15.81 -5.33
N GLY A 177 -1.39 14.70 -5.55
CA GLY A 177 -2.01 13.40 -5.83
C GLY A 177 -2.86 12.89 -4.67
N VAL A 178 -2.34 12.89 -3.44
CA VAL A 178 -3.10 12.42 -2.26
C VAL A 178 -4.32 13.33 -1.98
N ALA A 179 -4.15 14.64 -2.08
CA ALA A 179 -5.24 15.59 -1.85
C ALA A 179 -6.31 15.50 -2.95
N GLY A 180 -5.90 15.33 -4.21
CA GLY A 180 -6.81 15.16 -5.34
C GLY A 180 -7.73 13.95 -5.16
N GLU A 181 -7.19 12.84 -4.67
CA GLU A 181 -8.00 11.64 -4.40
C GLU A 181 -8.99 11.84 -3.26
N ILE A 182 -8.55 12.39 -2.12
CA ILE A 182 -9.45 12.65 -0.99
C ILE A 182 -10.57 13.61 -1.41
N ALA A 183 -10.26 14.57 -2.29
CA ALA A 183 -11.23 15.51 -2.83
C ALA A 183 -12.19 14.91 -3.86
N ALA A 184 -11.87 13.78 -4.49
CA ALA A 184 -12.78 13.08 -5.40
C ALA A 184 -13.93 12.39 -4.64
N ILE A 185 -13.70 12.01 -3.38
CA ILE A 185 -14.64 11.19 -2.59
C ILE A 185 -16.02 11.82 -2.42
N PRO A 186 -16.17 13.11 -2.08
CA PRO A 186 -17.51 13.71 -1.97
C PRO A 186 -18.28 13.77 -3.29
N GLY A 187 -17.59 13.80 -4.44
CA GLY A 187 -18.22 13.76 -5.76
C GLY A 187 -18.92 12.42 -6.03
N ASP A 188 -18.24 11.33 -5.67
CA ASP A 188 -18.73 9.96 -5.84
C ASP A 188 -19.79 9.58 -4.79
N LEU A 189 -19.51 9.82 -3.50
CA LEU A 189 -20.40 9.43 -2.40
C LEU A 189 -21.59 10.35 -2.18
N ARG A 190 -21.46 11.65 -2.51
CA ARG A 190 -22.43 12.71 -2.19
C ARG A 190 -22.91 12.65 -0.73
N PRO A 191 -21.99 12.72 0.26
CA PRO A 191 -22.31 12.50 1.66
C PRO A 191 -23.28 13.55 2.21
N SER A 192 -24.09 13.17 3.20
CA SER A 192 -24.89 14.14 3.94
C SER A 192 -23.98 15.12 4.70
N PRO A 193 -24.44 16.33 5.08
CA PRO A 193 -23.64 17.28 5.84
C PRO A 193 -23.09 16.70 7.15
N GLU A 194 -23.84 15.80 7.79
CA GLU A 194 -23.43 15.10 9.01
C GLU A 194 -22.29 14.11 8.74
N LEU A 195 -22.40 13.31 7.68
CA LEU A 195 -21.34 12.38 7.28
C LEU A 195 -20.08 13.14 6.85
N LEU A 196 -20.22 14.27 6.14
CA LEU A 196 -19.11 15.14 5.79
C LEU A 196 -18.44 15.74 7.04
N ALA A 197 -19.22 16.08 8.07
CA ALA A 197 -18.70 16.51 9.37
C ALA A 197 -17.92 15.37 10.07
N GLN A 198 -18.42 14.13 10.01
CA GLN A 198 -17.71 12.95 10.52
C GLN A 198 -16.38 12.73 9.79
N MET A 199 -16.37 12.78 8.45
CA MET A 199 -15.17 12.60 7.63
C MET A 199 -14.13 13.71 7.88
N SER A 200 -14.57 14.96 7.99
CA SER A 200 -13.67 16.10 8.26
C SER A 200 -13.10 16.09 9.68
N GLY A 201 -13.79 15.48 10.64
CA GLY A 201 -13.29 15.26 12.02
C GLY A 201 -11.98 14.46 12.08
N LEU A 202 -11.65 13.69 11.04
CA LEU A 202 -10.39 12.96 10.91
C LEU A 202 -9.18 13.89 10.75
N GLY A 203 -9.39 15.17 10.44
CA GLY A 203 -8.35 16.20 10.38
C GLY A 203 -7.57 16.39 11.68
N ILE A 204 -8.07 15.90 12.82
CA ILE A 204 -7.35 15.91 14.11
C ILE A 204 -6.03 15.13 14.01
N ALA A 205 -5.95 14.11 13.15
CA ALA A 205 -4.73 13.34 12.91
C ALA A 205 -3.54 14.21 12.42
N SER A 206 -3.82 15.38 11.82
CA SER A 206 -2.80 16.36 11.43
C SER A 206 -2.07 17.05 12.56
N ARG A 207 -2.53 16.87 13.81
CA ARG A 207 -1.86 17.41 15.00
C ARG A 207 -0.79 16.48 15.57
N ILE A 208 -0.69 15.25 15.06
CA ILE A 208 0.29 14.26 15.55
C ILE A 208 1.66 14.56 14.95
N GLN A 209 2.67 14.77 15.80
CA GLN A 209 4.04 15.00 15.36
C GLN A 209 4.69 13.68 14.93
N ILE A 210 5.22 13.67 13.71
CA ILE A 210 5.82 12.49 13.09
C ILE A 210 7.28 12.79 12.73
N SER A 211 8.16 11.83 13.04
CA SER A 211 9.59 11.83 12.71
C SER A 211 9.93 10.74 11.69
N ASP A 212 11.01 10.93 10.94
CA ASP A 212 11.43 9.98 9.90
C ASP A 212 12.33 8.85 10.43
N LEU A 213 12.29 8.58 11.74
CA LEU A 213 13.08 7.50 12.34
C LEU A 213 12.56 6.14 11.84
N PRO A 214 13.45 5.17 11.51
CA PRO A 214 13.05 3.86 10.97
C PRO A 214 11.99 3.13 11.79
N GLN A 215 12.07 3.23 13.12
CA GLN A 215 11.06 2.72 14.05
C GLN A 215 9.67 3.32 13.79
N LEU A 216 9.57 4.63 13.60
CA LEU A 216 8.28 5.26 13.38
C LEU A 216 7.74 4.95 11.97
N VAL A 217 8.61 4.76 10.98
CA VAL A 217 8.21 4.21 9.67
C VAL A 217 7.57 2.82 9.84
N ALA A 218 8.20 1.93 10.61
CA ALA A 218 7.63 0.62 10.92
C ALA A 218 6.26 0.75 11.63
N ALA A 219 6.13 1.66 12.60
CA ALA A 219 4.86 1.89 13.27
C ALA A 219 3.75 2.39 12.34
N PHE A 220 4.03 3.21 11.33
CA PHE A 220 2.99 3.63 10.38
C PHE A 220 2.60 2.55 9.38
N HIS A 221 3.54 1.72 8.96
CA HIS A 221 3.23 0.54 8.17
C HIS A 221 2.22 -0.36 8.91
N SER A 222 2.33 -0.50 10.25
CA SER A 222 1.33 -1.29 10.97
C SER A 222 -0.08 -0.69 10.87
N LEU A 223 -0.22 0.65 10.96
CA LEU A 223 -1.50 1.33 10.80
C LEU A 223 -2.10 1.13 9.40
N VAL A 224 -1.28 1.21 8.36
CA VAL A 224 -1.70 0.97 6.96
C VAL A 224 -2.18 -0.47 6.77
N GLY A 225 -1.46 -1.45 7.32
CA GLY A 225 -1.87 -2.86 7.27
C GLY A 225 -3.19 -3.10 7.99
N LEU A 226 -3.38 -2.51 9.17
CA LEU A 226 -4.63 -2.61 9.91
C LEU A 226 -5.79 -1.92 9.17
N ALA A 227 -5.56 -0.76 8.55
CA ALA A 227 -6.59 -0.06 7.79
C ALA A 227 -7.07 -0.87 6.58
N ALA A 228 -6.12 -1.46 5.82
CA ALA A 228 -6.45 -2.30 4.68
C ALA A 228 -7.24 -3.55 5.10
N MET A 229 -6.83 -4.18 6.20
CA MET A 229 -7.51 -5.33 6.79
C MET A 229 -8.95 -4.97 7.21
N LEU A 230 -9.13 -3.89 7.97
CA LEU A 230 -10.46 -3.43 8.40
C LEU A 230 -11.35 -3.05 7.21
N THR A 231 -10.79 -2.41 6.19
CA THR A 231 -11.53 -2.04 4.96
C THR A 231 -12.01 -3.28 4.22
N CYS A 232 -11.16 -4.31 4.07
CA CYS A 232 -11.55 -5.56 3.41
C CYS A 232 -12.64 -6.31 4.17
N VAL A 233 -12.55 -6.35 5.51
CA VAL A 233 -13.57 -6.99 6.35
C VAL A 233 -14.88 -6.20 6.30
N ALA A 234 -14.83 -4.87 6.36
CA ALA A 234 -16.00 -4.01 6.27
C ALA A 234 -16.71 -4.18 4.92
N GLU A 235 -15.96 -4.17 3.81
CA GLU A 235 -16.54 -4.35 2.48
C GLU A 235 -17.21 -5.72 2.33
N TYR A 236 -16.59 -6.79 2.83
CA TYR A 236 -17.23 -8.10 2.84
C TYR A 236 -18.59 -8.05 3.54
N MET A 237 -18.68 -7.37 4.70
CA MET A 237 -19.92 -7.26 5.47
C MET A 237 -20.98 -6.39 4.76
N VAL A 238 -20.56 -5.34 4.04
CA VAL A 238 -21.45 -4.48 3.25
C VAL A 238 -21.96 -5.19 1.99
N ALA A 239 -21.09 -5.94 1.31
CA ALA A 239 -21.40 -6.66 0.09
C ALA A 239 -22.15 -7.97 0.33
N TYR A 240 -22.05 -8.56 1.53
CA TYR A 240 -22.65 -9.85 1.88
C TYR A 240 -24.11 -10.04 1.42
N PRO A 241 -25.04 -9.10 1.66
CA PRO A 241 -26.43 -9.26 1.24
C PRO A 241 -26.63 -9.33 -0.28
N HIS A 242 -25.65 -8.89 -1.06
CA HIS A 242 -25.72 -8.77 -2.52
C HIS A 242 -25.02 -9.93 -3.25
N PHE A 243 -24.24 -10.77 -2.55
CA PHE A 243 -23.45 -11.83 -3.17
C PHE A 243 -24.29 -12.88 -3.92
N SER A 244 -25.55 -13.09 -3.55
CA SER A 244 -26.42 -14.06 -4.24
C SER A 244 -26.79 -13.63 -5.66
N THR A 245 -26.71 -12.33 -5.97
CA THR A 245 -27.15 -11.74 -7.24
C THR A 245 -26.01 -11.12 -8.04
N ASP A 246 -24.82 -10.98 -7.44
CA ASP A 246 -23.66 -10.37 -8.07
C ASP A 246 -22.79 -11.43 -8.78
N SER A 247 -22.62 -11.29 -10.09
CA SER A 247 -21.75 -12.17 -10.89
C SER A 247 -20.26 -12.04 -10.51
N ALA A 248 -19.87 -10.92 -9.88
CA ALA A 248 -18.52 -10.67 -9.39
C ALA A 248 -18.31 -11.06 -7.92
N ALA A 249 -19.31 -11.65 -7.24
CA ALA A 249 -19.25 -11.95 -5.80
C ALA A 249 -17.99 -12.74 -5.39
N ASN A 250 -17.60 -13.75 -6.18
CA ASN A 250 -16.40 -14.53 -5.89
C ASN A 250 -15.10 -13.73 -6.03
N LEU A 251 -15.05 -12.74 -6.93
CA LEU A 251 -13.91 -11.84 -7.06
C LEU A 251 -13.82 -10.92 -5.85
N THR A 252 -14.93 -10.30 -5.43
CA THR A 252 -15.01 -9.47 -4.22
C THR A 252 -14.56 -10.27 -2.99
N LYS A 253 -15.07 -11.49 -2.81
CA LYS A 253 -14.64 -12.40 -1.74
C LYS A 253 -13.13 -12.66 -1.81
N LEU A 254 -12.61 -13.08 -2.97
CA LEU A 254 -11.20 -13.39 -3.19
C LEU A 254 -10.30 -12.22 -2.83
N ILE A 255 -10.60 -11.02 -3.33
CA ILE A 255 -9.76 -9.84 -3.08
C ILE A 255 -9.84 -9.43 -1.60
N ALA A 256 -11.03 -9.45 -0.98
CA ALA A 256 -11.17 -9.18 0.44
C ALA A 256 -10.34 -10.14 1.30
N TYR A 257 -10.27 -11.42 0.93
CA TYR A 257 -9.43 -12.42 1.61
C TYR A 257 -7.95 -12.10 1.49
N LEU A 258 -7.48 -11.80 0.27
CA LEU A 258 -6.07 -11.47 0.01
C LEU A 258 -5.66 -10.16 0.71
N GLY A 259 -6.48 -9.12 0.62
CA GLY A 259 -6.23 -7.84 1.29
C GLY A 259 -6.20 -7.97 2.81
N THR A 260 -7.11 -8.77 3.38
CA THR A 260 -7.11 -9.09 4.82
C THR A 260 -5.84 -9.83 5.25
N TYR A 261 -5.39 -10.82 4.45
CA TYR A 261 -4.17 -11.56 4.72
C TYR A 261 -2.93 -10.66 4.66
N ILE A 262 -2.76 -9.91 3.56
CA ILE A 262 -1.60 -9.01 3.38
C ILE A 262 -1.59 -7.95 4.48
N GLY A 263 -2.74 -7.34 4.78
CA GLY A 263 -2.89 -6.33 5.82
C GLY A 263 -2.54 -6.85 7.22
N GLY A 264 -2.97 -8.06 7.59
CA GLY A 264 -2.66 -8.64 8.89
C GLY A 264 -1.20 -9.06 9.08
N VAL A 265 -0.55 -9.62 8.03
CA VAL A 265 0.91 -9.90 8.05
C VAL A 265 1.68 -8.60 8.22
N MET A 266 1.29 -7.56 7.46
CA MET A 266 1.89 -6.25 7.54
C MET A 266 1.72 -5.61 8.92
N PHE A 267 0.50 -5.57 9.44
CA PHE A 267 0.16 -4.99 10.75
C PHE A 267 1.07 -5.54 11.85
N SER A 268 1.08 -6.86 11.98
CA SER A 268 1.78 -7.55 13.06
C SER A 268 3.29 -7.58 12.87
N GLY A 269 3.77 -7.84 11.65
CA GLY A 269 5.19 -7.83 11.33
C GLY A 269 5.83 -6.46 11.57
N SER A 270 5.13 -5.39 11.19
CA SER A 270 5.58 -4.02 11.42
C SER A 270 5.64 -3.65 12.91
N LEU A 271 4.70 -4.17 13.72
CA LEU A 271 4.71 -3.94 15.17
C LEU A 271 5.91 -4.63 15.86
N VAL A 272 6.26 -5.84 15.43
CA VAL A 272 7.46 -6.54 15.92
C VAL A 272 8.73 -5.81 15.50
N ALA A 273 8.80 -5.34 14.24
CA ALA A 273 9.94 -4.56 13.75
C ALA A 273 10.11 -3.25 14.54
N TYR A 274 9.01 -2.54 14.80
CA TYR A 274 9.00 -1.37 15.68
C TYR A 274 9.53 -1.71 17.07
N GLY A 275 9.03 -2.78 17.70
CA GLY A 275 9.43 -3.18 19.04
C GLY A 275 10.93 -3.51 19.15
N LYS A 276 11.51 -4.16 18.13
CA LYS A 276 12.96 -4.43 18.09
C LYS A 276 13.80 -3.16 17.91
N LEU A 277 13.35 -2.21 17.08
CA LEU A 277 14.07 -0.94 16.89
C LEU A 277 13.98 0.01 18.07
N GLN A 278 12.95 -0.12 18.91
CA GLN A 278 12.78 0.66 20.14
C GLN A 278 13.46 0.02 21.36
N ASP A 279 14.19 -1.09 21.17
CA ASP A 279 14.73 -1.92 22.26
C ASP A 279 13.65 -2.41 23.26
N ALA A 280 12.36 -2.37 22.86
CA ALA A 280 11.23 -2.87 23.64
C ALA A 280 11.10 -4.40 23.52
N LEU A 281 11.63 -4.97 22.44
CA LEU A 281 11.77 -6.41 22.21
C LEU A 281 13.25 -6.76 22.03
N ASN A 282 13.61 -8.00 22.37
CA ASN A 282 14.98 -8.48 22.17
C ASN A 282 15.36 -8.47 20.68
N SER A 283 16.48 -7.83 20.37
CA SER A 283 17.06 -7.76 19.02
C SER A 283 17.59 -9.09 18.50
N ALA A 284 17.80 -10.09 19.36
CA ALA A 284 18.16 -11.43 18.93
C ALA A 284 17.03 -12.10 18.10
N PRO A 285 17.37 -12.94 17.11
CA PRO A 285 16.41 -13.81 16.45
C PRO A 285 15.69 -14.74 17.43
N LEU A 286 14.36 -14.75 17.44
CA LEU A 286 13.57 -15.70 18.22
C LEU A 286 13.33 -16.98 17.41
N LEU A 287 14.09 -18.03 17.69
CA LEU A 287 13.98 -19.33 17.02
C LEU A 287 13.09 -20.28 17.83
N LEU A 288 11.82 -20.38 17.46
CA LEU A 288 10.89 -21.34 18.04
C LEU A 288 11.23 -22.77 17.58
N PRO A 289 11.08 -23.80 18.44
CA PRO A 289 11.15 -25.20 17.99
C PRO A 289 10.14 -25.45 16.87
N GLY A 290 10.62 -25.93 15.71
CA GLY A 290 9.78 -26.14 14.53
C GLY A 290 9.40 -24.86 13.76
N CYS A 291 10.15 -23.76 13.89
CA CYS A 291 9.90 -22.49 13.20
C CYS A 291 9.67 -22.65 11.69
N HIS A 292 10.40 -23.53 11.00
CA HIS A 292 10.18 -23.80 9.57
C HIS A 292 8.81 -24.41 9.28
N PHE A 293 8.30 -25.27 10.17
CA PHE A 293 6.96 -25.82 10.04
C PHE A 293 5.89 -24.74 10.20
N PHE A 294 6.05 -23.81 11.13
CA PHE A 294 5.13 -22.67 11.26
C PHE A 294 5.22 -21.73 10.06
N ASN A 295 6.44 -21.35 9.65
CA ASN A 295 6.66 -20.41 8.56
C ASN A 295 6.26 -20.96 7.19
N ALA A 296 6.23 -22.29 7.00
CA ALA A 296 5.69 -22.92 5.79
C ALA A 296 4.19 -23.28 5.95
N GLY A 297 3.79 -23.74 7.14
CA GLY A 297 2.46 -24.26 7.41
C GLY A 297 1.39 -23.18 7.52
N LEU A 298 1.67 -22.04 8.15
CA LEU A 298 0.73 -20.91 8.26
C LEU A 298 0.31 -20.34 6.89
N PRO A 299 1.22 -20.04 5.94
CA PRO A 299 0.81 -19.54 4.63
C PRO A 299 0.15 -20.64 3.80
N ALA A 300 0.59 -21.89 3.89
CA ALA A 300 -0.06 -23.01 3.20
C ALA A 300 -1.50 -23.23 3.70
N THR A 301 -1.71 -23.17 5.02
CA THR A 301 -3.04 -23.25 5.64
C THR A 301 -3.90 -22.06 5.23
N SER A 302 -3.35 -20.85 5.22
CA SER A 302 -4.06 -19.64 4.77
C SER A 302 -4.42 -19.72 3.29
N ALA A 303 -3.56 -20.29 2.44
CA ALA A 303 -3.87 -20.51 1.03
C ALA A 303 -4.96 -21.58 0.85
N GLY A 304 -4.90 -22.69 1.60
CA GLY A 304 -5.91 -23.75 1.55
C GLY A 304 -7.28 -23.31 2.07
N ALA A 305 -7.31 -22.46 3.11
CA ALA A 305 -8.54 -21.95 3.72
C ALA A 305 -9.34 -21.01 2.81
N ILE A 306 -8.80 -20.59 1.67
CA ILE A 306 -9.56 -19.84 0.67
C ILE A 306 -10.67 -20.68 0.02
N VAL A 307 -10.46 -21.99 -0.13
CA VAL A 307 -11.41 -22.90 -0.76
C VAL A 307 -12.72 -22.98 0.04
N PRO A 308 -12.71 -23.33 1.35
CA PRO A 308 -13.94 -23.32 2.14
C PRO A 308 -14.55 -21.92 2.23
N TYR A 309 -13.74 -20.86 2.28
CA TYR A 309 -14.24 -19.49 2.28
C TYR A 309 -15.03 -19.12 1.02
N LEU A 310 -14.55 -19.54 -0.16
CA LEU A 310 -15.24 -19.25 -1.42
C LEU A 310 -16.54 -20.05 -1.57
N ILE A 311 -16.56 -21.30 -1.09
CA ILE A 311 -17.73 -22.19 -1.17
C ILE A 311 -18.81 -21.82 -0.13
N ASP A 312 -18.40 -21.38 1.06
CA ASP A 312 -19.32 -21.02 2.13
C ASP A 312 -20.07 -19.71 1.81
N PRO A 313 -21.42 -19.71 1.81
CA PRO A 313 -22.20 -18.49 1.73
C PRO A 313 -21.84 -17.52 2.87
N ALA A 314 -21.57 -18.01 4.08
CA ALA A 314 -21.31 -17.22 5.31
C ALA A 314 -19.82 -17.19 5.71
N GLY A 315 -18.95 -16.82 4.77
CA GLY A 315 -17.49 -16.79 4.93
C GLY A 315 -16.87 -15.84 5.97
N ILE A 316 -17.63 -15.09 6.77
CA ILE A 316 -17.07 -14.15 7.76
C ILE A 316 -16.16 -14.83 8.80
N ALA A 317 -16.48 -16.07 9.19
CA ALA A 317 -15.67 -16.84 10.12
C ALA A 317 -14.30 -17.22 9.51
N CYS A 318 -14.28 -17.56 8.22
CA CYS A 318 -13.03 -17.81 7.49
C CYS A 318 -12.22 -16.51 7.35
N LEU A 319 -12.88 -15.38 7.11
CA LEU A 319 -12.22 -14.08 7.03
C LEU A 319 -11.61 -13.66 8.39
N GLY A 320 -12.30 -13.92 9.49
CA GLY A 320 -11.76 -13.77 10.85
C GLY A 320 -10.64 -14.77 11.18
N SER A 321 -10.69 -15.97 10.60
CA SER A 321 -9.63 -16.97 10.77
C SER A 321 -8.35 -16.57 10.03
N VAL A 322 -8.45 -16.15 8.75
CA VAL A 322 -7.27 -15.68 8.00
C VAL A 322 -6.70 -14.40 8.60
N SER A 323 -7.55 -13.53 9.16
CA SER A 323 -7.14 -12.36 9.95
C SER A 323 -6.23 -12.76 11.12
N ALA A 324 -6.61 -13.77 11.90
CA ALA A 324 -5.80 -14.24 13.02
C ALA A 324 -4.52 -14.94 12.55
N LEU A 325 -4.62 -15.79 11.51
CA LEU A 325 -3.46 -16.50 10.96
C LEU A 325 -2.42 -15.56 10.36
N SER A 326 -2.85 -14.50 9.65
CA SER A 326 -1.94 -13.51 9.07
C SER A 326 -1.24 -12.68 10.14
N VAL A 327 -1.94 -12.32 11.23
CA VAL A 327 -1.34 -11.66 12.40
C VAL A 327 -0.30 -12.57 13.06
N VAL A 328 -0.60 -13.85 13.25
CA VAL A 328 0.37 -14.80 13.80
C VAL A 328 1.57 -14.93 12.86
N MET A 329 1.33 -15.03 11.56
CA MET A 329 2.38 -15.15 10.55
C MET A 329 3.34 -13.95 10.54
N GLY A 330 2.82 -12.72 10.59
CA GLY A 330 3.67 -11.54 10.65
C GLY A 330 4.49 -11.47 11.94
N VAL A 331 3.93 -11.87 13.09
CA VAL A 331 4.72 -12.00 14.33
C VAL A 331 5.82 -13.04 14.18
N THR A 332 5.49 -14.26 13.75
CA THR A 332 6.46 -15.38 13.72
C THR A 332 7.57 -15.16 12.71
N LEU A 333 7.26 -14.61 11.54
CA LEU A 333 8.25 -14.26 10.53
C LEU A 333 9.20 -13.18 11.04
N THR A 334 8.68 -12.05 11.52
CA THR A 334 9.55 -10.91 11.89
C THR A 334 10.31 -11.16 13.19
N ALA A 335 9.73 -11.89 14.14
CA ALA A 335 10.42 -12.21 15.40
C ALA A 335 11.66 -13.08 15.18
N ALA A 336 11.64 -13.94 14.15
CA ALA A 336 12.76 -14.80 13.77
C ALA A 336 13.92 -14.05 13.07
N ILE A 337 13.77 -12.75 12.79
CA ILE A 337 14.80 -11.94 12.11
C ILE A 337 15.59 -11.14 13.14
N GLY A 338 16.92 -11.10 13.01
CA GLY A 338 17.78 -10.34 13.91
C GLY A 338 17.65 -8.82 13.74
N GLY A 339 17.96 -8.06 14.79
CA GLY A 339 17.89 -6.60 14.78
C GLY A 339 18.80 -5.94 13.73
N ALA A 340 19.90 -6.61 13.36
CA ALA A 340 20.80 -6.13 12.29
C ALA A 340 20.11 -6.07 10.91
N ASP A 341 19.18 -7.00 10.65
CA ASP A 341 18.52 -7.16 9.35
C ASP A 341 17.11 -6.56 9.33
N ILE A 342 16.68 -5.93 10.42
CA ILE A 342 15.31 -5.44 10.57
C ILE A 342 14.95 -4.33 9.56
N SER A 343 15.95 -3.62 9.04
CA SER A 343 15.79 -2.62 7.98
C SER A 343 15.31 -3.25 6.66
N VAL A 344 15.76 -4.46 6.33
CA VAL A 344 15.28 -5.24 5.17
C VAL A 344 13.82 -5.64 5.38
N VAL A 345 13.44 -6.01 6.60
CA VAL A 345 12.03 -6.34 6.90
C VAL A 345 11.12 -5.13 6.69
N ILE A 346 11.58 -3.93 7.07
CA ILE A 346 10.81 -2.70 6.85
C ILE A 346 10.54 -2.45 5.37
N THR A 347 11.51 -2.70 4.49
CA THR A 347 11.34 -2.49 3.03
C THR A 347 10.43 -3.54 2.40
N VAL A 348 10.50 -4.79 2.88
CA VAL A 348 9.56 -5.85 2.46
C VAL A 348 8.14 -5.51 2.92
N LEU A 349 7.95 -5.05 4.16
CA LEU A 349 6.64 -4.66 4.65
C LEU A 349 6.13 -3.36 4.01
N ASN A 350 7.02 -2.46 3.57
CA ASN A 350 6.65 -1.33 2.72
C ASN A 350 6.06 -1.80 1.38
N SER A 351 6.65 -2.83 0.76
CA SER A 351 6.10 -3.46 -0.44
C SER A 351 4.69 -4.01 -0.19
N TYR A 352 4.47 -4.66 0.95
CA TYR A 352 3.16 -5.21 1.32
C TYR A 352 2.10 -4.11 1.48
N SER A 353 2.48 -2.89 1.88
CA SER A 353 1.58 -1.73 1.91
C SER A 353 1.00 -1.42 0.52
N GLY A 354 1.82 -1.51 -0.52
CA GLY A 354 1.40 -1.29 -1.90
C GLY A 354 0.48 -2.39 -2.40
N TRP A 355 0.82 -3.66 -2.15
CA TRP A 355 -0.04 -4.79 -2.56
C TRP A 355 -1.37 -4.82 -1.81
N ALA A 356 -1.41 -4.39 -0.55
CA ALA A 356 -2.65 -4.19 0.19
C ALA A 356 -3.51 -3.09 -0.45
N LEU A 357 -2.88 -1.99 -0.89
CA LEU A 357 -3.56 -0.91 -1.59
C LEU A 357 -4.07 -1.34 -2.97
N CYS A 358 -3.32 -2.19 -3.70
CA CYS A 358 -3.82 -2.82 -4.91
C CYS A 358 -5.05 -3.68 -4.63
N ALA A 359 -5.02 -4.52 -3.59
CA ALA A 359 -6.18 -5.31 -3.20
C ALA A 359 -7.39 -4.40 -2.92
N GLN A 360 -7.18 -3.30 -2.19
CA GLN A 360 -8.25 -2.32 -1.94
C GLN A 360 -8.74 -1.63 -3.22
N GLY A 361 -7.85 -1.32 -4.17
CA GLY A 361 -8.21 -0.79 -5.48
C GLY A 361 -9.05 -1.78 -6.31
N PHE A 362 -8.63 -3.03 -6.38
CA PHE A 362 -9.41 -4.11 -7.01
C PHE A 362 -10.77 -4.31 -6.34
N LEU A 363 -10.80 -4.22 -5.01
CA LEU A 363 -12.00 -4.45 -4.21
C LEU A 363 -13.04 -3.32 -4.40
N LEU A 364 -12.57 -2.07 -4.48
CA LEU A 364 -13.41 -0.88 -4.59
C LEU A 364 -13.58 -0.38 -6.02
N ASN A 365 -13.05 -1.11 -7.01
CA ASN A 365 -13.00 -0.68 -8.41
C ASN A 365 -12.39 0.74 -8.59
N ASN A 366 -11.33 1.02 -7.83
CA ASN A 366 -10.64 2.31 -7.83
C ASN A 366 -9.28 2.18 -8.55
N SER A 367 -9.17 2.84 -9.70
CA SER A 367 -7.99 2.81 -10.56
C SER A 367 -6.78 3.50 -9.92
N LEU A 368 -6.98 4.58 -9.16
CA LEU A 368 -5.88 5.25 -8.48
C LEU A 368 -5.24 4.34 -7.43
N LEU A 369 -6.03 3.73 -6.55
CA LEU A 369 -5.50 2.84 -5.51
C LEU A 369 -4.70 1.69 -6.12
N THR A 370 -5.13 1.22 -7.29
CA THR A 370 -4.41 0.19 -8.06
C THR A 370 -3.08 0.70 -8.60
N ILE A 371 -3.05 1.87 -9.24
CA ILE A 371 -1.84 2.51 -9.78
C ILE A 371 -0.84 2.79 -8.65
N VAL A 372 -1.29 3.47 -7.60
CA VAL A 372 -0.46 3.86 -6.46
C VAL A 372 0.00 2.63 -5.66
N GLY A 373 -0.85 1.61 -5.54
CA GLY A 373 -0.48 0.36 -4.90
C GLY A 373 0.64 -0.35 -5.65
N ALA A 374 0.56 -0.42 -6.98
CA ALA A 374 1.61 -1.03 -7.81
C ALA A 374 2.92 -0.25 -7.68
N LEU A 375 2.83 1.07 -7.58
CA LEU A 375 3.95 1.99 -7.39
C LEU A 375 4.68 1.73 -6.08
N ILE A 376 3.94 1.67 -4.97
CA ILE A 376 4.54 1.43 -3.65
C ILE A 376 5.04 -0.02 -3.54
N GLY A 377 4.27 -0.96 -4.07
CA GLY A 377 4.58 -2.40 -4.02
C GLY A 377 5.88 -2.73 -4.73
N SER A 378 6.00 -2.29 -5.98
CA SER A 378 7.22 -2.46 -6.78
C SER A 378 8.41 -1.70 -6.18
N SER A 379 8.21 -0.48 -5.67
CA SER A 379 9.25 0.31 -5.01
C SER A 379 9.83 -0.40 -3.79
N GLY A 380 8.98 -0.91 -2.91
CA GLY A 380 9.42 -1.69 -1.75
C GLY A 380 10.16 -2.97 -2.14
N ALA A 381 9.70 -3.66 -3.19
CA ALA A 381 10.35 -4.89 -3.67
C ALA A 381 11.75 -4.62 -4.23
N ILE A 382 11.92 -3.57 -5.05
CA ILE A 382 13.22 -3.16 -5.61
C ILE A 382 14.17 -2.73 -4.49
N LEU A 383 13.68 -1.93 -3.53
CA LEU A 383 14.54 -1.49 -2.43
C LEU A 383 14.95 -2.65 -1.53
N SER A 384 14.04 -3.61 -1.27
CA SER A 384 14.37 -4.85 -0.55
C SER A 384 15.45 -5.63 -1.27
N TYR A 385 15.35 -5.75 -2.60
CA TYR A 385 16.37 -6.40 -3.42
C TYR A 385 17.73 -5.70 -3.31
N ILE A 386 17.77 -4.37 -3.46
CA ILE A 386 19.01 -3.59 -3.35
C ILE A 386 19.64 -3.77 -1.96
N MET A 387 18.84 -3.68 -0.89
CA MET A 387 19.36 -3.87 0.47
C MET A 387 19.89 -5.29 0.69
N CYS A 388 19.20 -6.31 0.19
CA CYS A 388 19.66 -7.69 0.27
C CYS A 388 20.98 -7.93 -0.47
N VAL A 389 21.16 -7.32 -1.65
CA VAL A 389 22.41 -7.40 -2.43
C VAL A 389 23.54 -6.67 -1.72
N VAL A 390 23.28 -5.48 -1.17
CA VAL A 390 24.30 -4.69 -0.44
C VAL A 390 24.72 -5.37 0.87
N SER A 391 23.79 -6.03 1.57
CA SER A 391 24.04 -6.67 2.86
C SER A 391 24.44 -8.15 2.76
N ASN A 392 24.34 -8.78 1.58
CA ASN A 392 24.44 -10.25 1.40
C ASN A 392 23.41 -11.06 2.24
N VAL A 393 22.23 -10.49 2.50
CA VAL A 393 21.21 -11.03 3.45
C VAL A 393 20.07 -11.80 2.78
N PHE A 394 19.99 -11.86 1.44
CA PHE A 394 18.85 -12.48 0.73
C PHE A 394 18.55 -13.93 1.18
N VAL A 395 19.55 -14.65 1.69
CA VAL A 395 19.45 -16.05 2.15
C VAL A 395 18.73 -16.20 3.51
N HIS A 396 18.69 -15.17 4.37
CA HIS A 396 18.16 -15.28 5.73
C HIS A 396 16.67 -14.98 5.89
N VAL A 397 16.04 -14.30 4.92
CA VAL A 397 14.68 -13.74 5.08
C VAL A 397 13.56 -14.71 4.67
N SER A 398 13.81 -15.72 3.83
CA SER A 398 12.75 -16.57 3.25
C SER A 398 13.03 -18.08 3.25
N THR A 399 13.69 -18.60 4.30
CA THR A 399 14.22 -19.97 4.39
C THR A 399 15.54 -20.15 3.65
N ASP A 400 16.48 -20.77 4.35
CA ASP A 400 17.88 -20.99 4.00
C ASP A 400 17.99 -21.92 2.76
N ILE A 401 18.04 -21.34 1.56
CA ILE A 401 18.38 -22.05 0.32
C ILE A 401 19.84 -21.71 0.00
N SER A 402 20.74 -22.57 0.47
CA SER A 402 22.19 -22.44 0.42
C SER A 402 22.84 -22.53 -0.99
N GLN A 403 22.08 -22.41 -2.09
CA GLN A 403 22.60 -22.59 -3.45
C GLN A 403 22.53 -21.34 -4.35
N THR A 404 21.80 -20.29 -3.97
CA THR A 404 21.68 -19.04 -4.76
C THR A 404 22.77 -18.00 -4.48
N GLY A 405 23.55 -18.15 -3.41
CA GLY A 405 24.57 -17.17 -2.99
C GLY A 405 25.70 -16.92 -3.99
N LYS A 406 26.06 -17.88 -4.84
CA LYS A 406 27.20 -17.76 -5.77
C LYS A 406 26.94 -16.87 -7.00
N LEU A 407 25.68 -16.60 -7.35
CA LEU A 407 25.32 -15.72 -8.49
C LEU A 407 25.08 -14.25 -8.06
N MET A 408 24.98 -13.99 -6.76
CA MET A 408 24.71 -12.64 -6.22
C MET A 408 26.01 -11.86 -5.96
N ASP A 409 27.11 -12.52 -5.59
CA ASP A 409 28.40 -11.86 -5.34
C ASP A 409 28.94 -11.11 -6.59
N GLU A 410 28.84 -11.69 -7.79
CA GLU A 410 29.33 -11.05 -9.03
C GLU A 410 28.52 -9.79 -9.42
N ASN A 411 27.22 -9.75 -9.10
CA ASN A 411 26.35 -8.61 -9.37
C ASN A 411 26.43 -7.53 -8.28
N ALA A 412 26.68 -7.93 -7.03
CA ALA A 412 26.88 -7.01 -5.90
C ALA A 412 28.16 -6.19 -6.08
N GLU A 413 29.24 -6.81 -6.58
CA GLU A 413 30.51 -6.14 -6.83
C GLU A 413 30.39 -5.09 -7.97
N GLN A 414 29.64 -5.40 -9.04
CA GLN A 414 29.35 -4.41 -10.10
C GLN A 414 28.46 -3.26 -9.61
N MET A 415 27.49 -3.53 -8.73
CA MET A 415 26.58 -2.51 -8.19
C MET A 415 27.25 -1.61 -7.15
N GLN A 416 28.16 -2.15 -6.32
CA GLN A 416 29.00 -1.33 -5.44
C GLN A 416 29.93 -0.40 -6.24
N VAL A 417 30.50 -0.89 -7.34
CA VAL A 417 31.35 -0.07 -8.24
C VAL A 417 30.53 1.03 -8.94
N SER A 418 29.24 0.82 -9.22
CA SER A 418 28.37 1.85 -9.79
C SER A 418 27.81 2.85 -8.77
N MET A 419 27.71 2.48 -7.48
CA MET A 419 27.28 3.41 -6.41
C MET A 419 28.42 4.30 -5.92
N LEU A 420 29.68 3.93 -6.16
CA LEU A 420 30.88 4.71 -5.83
C LEU A 420 31.36 5.63 -6.97
N ARG A 421 30.65 5.64 -8.11
CA ARG A 421 30.84 6.59 -9.22
C ARG A 421 29.61 7.47 -9.33
#